data_AF-A0A9N8H250-F1
#
_entry.id   AF-A0A9N8H250-F1
#
_cell.length_a   1.000
_cell.length_b   1.000
_cell.length_c   1.000
_cell.angle_alpha   90.00
_cell.angle_beta   90.00
_cell.angle_gamma   90.00
#
_symmetry.space_group_name_H-M   'P 1'
#
loop_
_entity.id
_entity.type
_entity.pdbx_description
1 polymer ?
#
loop_
_entity_poly.entity_id
_entity_poly.type
_entity_poly.pdbx_seq_one_letter_code
_entity_poly.pdbx_strand_id
1 'polypeptide(L)'
;MPKQNLRYPASSKETGAANRQRSLKVPLFVLACLLVTLDIFRQSLRQGHLPTYHYPTATATARTPRLGDDCLLVFLDVGANIGIHSRFLFEPQHYPTAVQAHSVFDHVFGRQRDNRDICAFAFEPNPRHRSRHQQLQQAYEDRGWRYHVIEAGVSDDQGSNMTFYHKTNDRDKEEWAFSMVREKPEETPEVVPVIHLTEWIRHHIVERRLPSRICGQYNNQQQSTRGSVVMKLDIEGNEFVVLPNLFASGIFCRHLDVVFGEFHPGTAHLFNRPGSDVVNDNHQGQIQIGNGRDAMLWFRGLEKIMRSIHPKDCLGRWLNFDEESYLHDGVPLPVGNIKQEEPICAGA
;
A
#
# COMPACT_ATOMS: atom_id res chain seq x y z
N MET A 1 46.14 9.60 20.76
CA MET A 1 45.12 10.29 21.59
C MET A 1 44.39 9.24 22.42
N PRO A 2 44.53 9.22 23.76
CA PRO A 2 44.00 8.14 24.59
C PRO A 2 42.54 8.38 24.98
N LYS A 3 41.75 7.30 24.94
CA LYS A 3 40.33 7.23 25.33
C LYS A 3 40.20 7.36 26.85
N GLN A 4 39.39 8.31 27.32
CA GLN A 4 39.00 8.44 28.73
C GLN A 4 37.72 7.64 29.00
N ASN A 5 37.82 6.68 29.93
CA ASN A 5 36.72 5.92 30.51
C ASN A 5 36.09 6.72 31.65
N LEU A 6 34.80 7.05 31.55
CA LEU A 6 34.01 7.63 32.63
C LEU A 6 33.43 6.50 33.50
N ARG A 7 33.93 6.39 34.74
CA ARG A 7 33.35 5.61 35.83
C ARG A 7 32.35 6.48 36.59
N TYR A 8 31.13 5.98 36.78
CA TYR A 8 30.17 6.54 37.75
C TYR A 8 30.37 5.90 39.13
N PRO A 9 30.34 6.67 40.23
CA PRO A 9 30.38 6.11 41.58
C PRO A 9 28.98 5.68 42.05
N ALA A 10 28.91 4.47 42.60
CA ALA A 10 27.78 3.99 43.38
C ALA A 10 27.78 4.67 44.77
N SER A 11 26.62 5.17 45.19
CA SER A 11 26.38 5.65 46.56
C SER A 11 25.30 4.80 47.20
N SER A 12 25.73 3.95 48.13
CA SER A 12 24.89 3.25 49.09
C SER A 12 24.66 4.14 50.31
N LYS A 13 23.40 4.39 50.65
CA LYS A 13 23.01 4.79 52.01
C LYS A 13 21.81 3.96 52.46
N GLU A 14 22.09 3.04 53.36
CA GLU A 14 21.11 2.43 54.26
C GLU A 14 20.67 3.47 55.29
N THR A 15 19.36 3.59 55.48
CA THR A 15 18.76 4.10 56.72
C THR A 15 17.47 3.34 56.98
N GLY A 16 17.45 2.55 58.05
CA GLY A 16 16.24 1.93 58.57
C GLY A 16 15.39 2.94 59.35
N ALA A 17 14.07 2.82 59.27
CA ALA A 17 13.14 3.36 60.26
C ALA A 17 11.75 2.72 60.17
N ALA A 18 11.39 2.07 61.28
CA ALA A 18 10.09 2.07 61.95
C ALA A 18 8.81 1.72 61.15
N ASN A 19 8.36 0.49 61.37
CA ASN A 19 7.02 -0.02 61.11
C ASN A 19 5.96 0.72 61.98
N ARG A 20 5.10 1.53 61.36
CA ARG A 20 3.87 2.09 61.97
C ARG A 20 2.66 1.59 61.18
N GLN A 21 1.92 0.65 61.75
CA GLN A 21 0.56 0.31 61.31
C GLN A 21 -0.33 1.55 61.45
N ARG A 22 -0.66 2.20 60.33
CA ARG A 22 -1.74 3.19 60.24
C ARG A 22 -3.01 2.45 59.81
N SER A 23 -3.97 2.38 60.71
CA SER A 23 -5.36 2.00 60.41
C SER A 23 -5.91 2.96 59.35
N LEU A 24 -6.21 2.42 58.17
CA LEU A 24 -6.80 3.17 57.05
C LEU A 24 -8.29 3.40 57.37
N LYS A 25 -8.60 4.48 58.09
CA LYS A 25 -9.99 4.95 58.23
C LYS A 25 -10.41 5.58 56.90
N VAL A 26 -11.01 4.79 56.02
CA VAL A 26 -11.66 5.30 54.80
C VAL A 26 -12.83 6.20 55.26
N PRO A 27 -12.85 7.49 54.89
CA PRO A 27 -13.94 8.38 55.26
C PRO A 27 -15.25 7.83 54.71
N LEU A 28 -16.32 7.81 55.52
CA LEU A 28 -17.66 7.33 55.14
C LEU A 28 -18.16 7.93 53.82
N PHE A 29 -17.68 9.13 53.48
CA PHE A 29 -18.00 9.85 52.23
C PHE A 29 -17.50 9.13 50.97
N VAL A 30 -16.33 8.48 51.02
CA VAL A 30 -15.77 7.74 49.88
C VAL A 30 -16.57 6.45 49.61
N LEU A 31 -17.04 5.79 50.68
CA LEU A 31 -17.89 4.62 50.56
C LEU A 31 -19.28 4.98 50.00
N ALA A 32 -19.84 6.12 50.41
CA ALA A 32 -21.12 6.62 49.88
C ALA A 32 -21.06 6.96 48.38
N CYS A 33 -19.98 7.60 47.91
CA CYS A 33 -19.80 7.88 46.47
C CYS A 33 -19.66 6.60 45.63
N LEU A 34 -18.98 5.57 46.15
CA LEU A 34 -18.85 4.28 45.48
C LEU A 34 -20.18 3.54 45.37
N LEU A 35 -21.04 3.64 46.39
CA LEU A 35 -22.37 3.03 46.36
C LEU A 35 -23.33 3.75 45.40
N VAL A 36 -23.29 5.09 45.34
CA VAL A 36 -24.12 5.86 44.39
C VAL A 36 -23.72 5.61 42.94
N THR A 37 -22.41 5.52 42.66
CA THR A 37 -21.92 5.20 41.30
C THR A 37 -22.27 3.78 40.86
N LEU A 38 -22.19 2.80 41.78
CA LEU A 38 -22.64 1.43 41.51
C LEU A 38 -24.15 1.33 41.28
N ASP A 39 -24.97 2.14 41.95
CA ASP A 39 -26.42 2.13 41.78
C ASP A 39 -26.86 2.82 40.48
N ILE A 40 -26.18 3.91 40.08
CA ILE A 40 -26.36 4.53 38.74
C ILE A 40 -25.97 3.53 37.64
N PHE A 41 -24.86 2.82 37.81
CA PHE A 41 -24.42 1.81 36.83
C PHE A 41 -25.40 0.62 36.75
N ARG A 42 -25.95 0.18 37.90
CA ARG A 42 -26.99 -0.86 37.94
C ARG A 42 -28.31 -0.42 37.32
N GLN A 43 -28.73 0.84 37.53
CA GLN A 43 -29.94 1.37 36.89
C GLN A 43 -29.77 1.50 35.38
N SER A 44 -28.58 1.91 34.91
CA SER A 44 -28.25 1.96 33.48
C SER A 44 -28.29 0.57 32.83
N LEU A 45 -27.82 -0.48 33.52
CA LEU A 45 -27.87 -1.86 33.02
C LEU A 45 -29.28 -2.49 33.03
N ARG A 46 -30.22 -1.97 33.82
CA ARG A 46 -31.60 -2.52 33.91
C ARG A 46 -32.58 -1.93 32.89
N GLN A 47 -32.24 -0.83 32.22
CA GLN A 47 -33.09 -0.22 31.19
C GLN A 47 -32.72 -0.61 29.74
N GLY A 48 -31.95 -1.69 29.56
CA GLY A 48 -31.69 -2.28 28.25
C GLY A 48 -32.91 -2.99 27.63
N HIS A 49 -34.04 -2.30 27.47
CA HIS A 49 -35.03 -2.68 26.46
C HIS A 49 -34.58 -2.06 25.14
N LEU A 50 -33.74 -2.81 24.41
CA LEU A 50 -33.43 -2.48 23.02
C LEU A 50 -34.74 -2.65 22.22
N PRO A 51 -35.23 -1.60 21.54
CA PRO A 51 -36.35 -1.75 20.63
C PRO A 51 -35.95 -2.75 19.55
N THR A 52 -36.69 -3.85 19.43
CA THR A 52 -36.57 -4.78 18.31
C THR A 52 -37.02 -4.07 17.05
N TYR A 53 -36.09 -3.40 16.38
CA TYR A 53 -36.30 -2.90 15.03
C TYR A 53 -36.37 -4.11 14.10
N HIS A 54 -37.58 -4.44 13.65
CA HIS A 54 -37.74 -5.31 12.49
C HIS A 54 -37.21 -4.56 11.27
N TYR A 55 -35.95 -4.83 10.93
CA TYR A 55 -35.41 -4.42 9.64
C TYR A 55 -36.19 -5.18 8.57
N PRO A 56 -36.81 -4.47 7.59
CA PRO A 56 -37.30 -5.14 6.41
C PRO A 56 -36.13 -5.91 5.79
N THR A 57 -36.37 -7.18 5.47
CA THR A 57 -35.39 -8.05 4.80
C THR A 57 -34.91 -7.30 3.56
N ALA A 58 -33.68 -6.78 3.62
CA ALA A 58 -33.09 -6.10 2.49
C ALA A 58 -33.08 -7.10 1.33
N THR A 59 -33.88 -6.80 0.30
CA THR A 59 -33.69 -7.41 -1.01
C THR A 59 -32.23 -7.19 -1.36
N ALA A 60 -31.49 -8.29 -1.57
CA ALA A 60 -30.07 -8.23 -1.91
C ALA A 60 -29.90 -7.38 -3.17
N THR A 61 -29.54 -6.11 -2.98
CA THR A 61 -29.15 -5.25 -4.09
C THR A 61 -27.90 -5.88 -4.70
N ALA A 62 -27.94 -6.12 -6.01
CA ALA A 62 -26.82 -6.71 -6.70
C ALA A 62 -25.57 -5.87 -6.44
N ARG A 63 -24.57 -6.46 -5.78
CA ARG A 63 -23.29 -5.82 -5.50
C ARG A 63 -22.65 -5.37 -6.82
N THR A 64 -22.21 -4.12 -6.88
CA THR A 64 -21.44 -3.60 -8.03
C THR A 64 -20.14 -4.40 -8.19
N PRO A 65 -19.84 -4.93 -9.39
CA PRO A 65 -18.59 -5.65 -9.65
C PRO A 65 -17.36 -4.82 -9.29
N ARG A 66 -16.32 -5.49 -8.78
CA ARG A 66 -15.01 -4.89 -8.52
C ARG A 66 -13.99 -5.43 -9.52
N LEU A 67 -13.03 -4.60 -9.91
CA LEU A 67 -11.93 -5.00 -10.78
C LEU A 67 -11.10 -6.15 -10.20
N GLY A 68 -10.96 -6.23 -8.88
CA GLY A 68 -10.30 -7.34 -8.21
C GLY A 68 -11.17 -8.58 -8.00
N ASP A 69 -12.44 -8.60 -8.41
CA ASP A 69 -13.27 -9.79 -8.22
C ASP A 69 -12.63 -11.01 -8.91
N ASP A 70 -12.62 -12.13 -8.18
CA ASP A 70 -12.03 -13.40 -8.58
C ASP A 70 -10.49 -13.39 -8.73
N CYS A 71 -9.81 -12.38 -8.15
CA CYS A 71 -8.34 -12.33 -8.01
C CYS A 71 -7.91 -12.88 -6.64
N LEU A 72 -7.18 -14.00 -6.63
CA LEU A 72 -6.57 -14.53 -5.40
C LEU A 72 -5.31 -13.74 -5.05
N LEU A 73 -4.43 -13.54 -6.03
CA LEU A 73 -3.17 -12.85 -5.90
C LEU A 73 -3.25 -11.53 -6.67
N VAL A 74 -2.90 -10.43 -6.02
CA VAL A 74 -3.01 -9.09 -6.60
C VAL A 74 -1.64 -8.43 -6.62
N PHE A 75 -1.20 -8.01 -7.79
CA PHE A 75 -0.05 -7.15 -7.95
C PHE A 75 -0.51 -5.75 -8.38
N LEU A 76 -0.13 -4.73 -7.62
CA LEU A 76 -0.38 -3.33 -7.93
C LEU A 76 0.94 -2.75 -8.43
N ASP A 77 1.04 -2.53 -9.74
CA ASP A 77 2.22 -1.96 -10.40
C ASP A 77 2.00 -0.45 -10.53
N VAL A 78 2.34 0.30 -9.46
CA VAL A 78 1.99 1.71 -9.34
C VAL A 78 3.16 2.56 -9.82
N GLY A 79 2.98 3.16 -11.00
CA GLY A 79 4.06 3.66 -11.86
C GLY A 79 4.67 2.53 -12.66
N ALA A 80 3.84 1.94 -13.53
CA ALA A 80 4.18 0.73 -14.25
C ALA A 80 5.20 0.97 -15.37
N ASN A 81 5.37 2.21 -15.83
CA ASN A 81 6.23 2.61 -16.93
C ASN A 81 5.93 1.79 -18.20
N ILE A 82 6.83 0.88 -18.61
CA ILE A 82 6.60 0.01 -19.77
C ILE A 82 5.93 -1.34 -19.40
N GLY A 83 5.48 -1.50 -18.15
CA GLY A 83 4.84 -2.70 -17.61
C GLY A 83 5.79 -3.85 -17.27
N ILE A 84 7.09 -3.57 -17.14
CA ILE A 84 8.12 -4.61 -17.03
C ILE A 84 8.01 -5.44 -15.74
N HIS A 85 7.61 -4.83 -14.63
CA HIS A 85 7.45 -5.53 -13.35
C HIS A 85 6.33 -6.56 -13.38
N SER A 86 5.25 -6.25 -14.11
CA SER A 86 4.20 -7.23 -14.38
C SER A 86 4.71 -8.39 -15.25
N ARG A 87 5.66 -8.15 -16.16
CA ARG A 87 6.33 -9.23 -16.91
C ARG A 87 7.25 -10.08 -16.03
N PHE A 88 7.96 -9.49 -15.06
CA PHE A 88 8.73 -10.25 -14.06
C PHE A 88 7.83 -11.21 -13.26
N LEU A 89 6.57 -10.81 -13.02
CA LEU A 89 5.59 -11.63 -12.31
C LEU A 89 5.08 -12.80 -13.15
N PHE A 90 4.58 -12.50 -14.36
CA PHE A 90 3.90 -13.48 -15.23
C PHE A 90 4.87 -14.37 -16.02
N GLU A 91 6.06 -13.87 -16.33
CA GLU A 91 7.03 -14.51 -17.22
C GLU A 91 8.45 -14.54 -16.61
N PRO A 92 8.64 -14.96 -15.34
CA PRO A 92 9.92 -14.83 -14.62
C PRO A 92 11.10 -15.51 -15.33
N GLN A 93 10.84 -16.56 -16.12
CA GLN A 93 11.86 -17.27 -16.90
C GLN A 93 12.55 -16.40 -17.96
N HIS A 94 11.90 -15.32 -18.42
CA HIS A 94 12.46 -14.39 -19.40
C HIS A 94 13.27 -13.26 -18.76
N TYR A 95 13.23 -13.13 -17.43
CA TYR A 95 13.86 -12.03 -16.69
C TYR A 95 14.77 -12.52 -15.55
N PRO A 96 15.71 -13.46 -15.80
CA PRO A 96 16.45 -14.15 -14.73
C PRO A 96 17.27 -13.23 -13.83
N THR A 97 17.58 -12.00 -14.27
CA THR A 97 18.34 -11.01 -13.48
C THR A 97 17.46 -10.11 -12.61
N ALA A 98 16.13 -10.15 -12.72
CA ALA A 98 15.18 -9.40 -11.87
C ALA A 98 15.04 -10.05 -10.47
N VAL A 99 16.16 -10.31 -9.82
CA VAL A 99 16.28 -11.16 -8.63
C VAL A 99 15.47 -10.62 -7.45
N GLN A 100 15.42 -9.29 -7.27
CA GLN A 100 14.73 -8.69 -6.14
C GLN A 100 13.21 -8.79 -6.29
N ALA A 101 12.69 -8.44 -7.47
CA ALA A 101 11.27 -8.59 -7.79
C ALA A 101 10.82 -10.06 -7.69
N HIS A 102 11.60 -10.98 -8.27
CA HIS A 102 11.34 -12.43 -8.15
C HIS A 102 11.32 -12.90 -6.70
N SER A 103 12.26 -12.43 -5.86
CA SER A 103 12.29 -12.78 -4.45
C SER A 103 11.02 -12.33 -3.72
N VAL A 104 10.47 -11.15 -4.05
CA VAL A 104 9.21 -10.67 -3.47
C VAL A 104 8.04 -11.55 -3.93
N PHE A 105 7.90 -11.78 -5.23
CA PHE A 105 6.80 -12.60 -5.75
C PHE A 105 6.86 -14.04 -5.25
N ASP A 106 8.03 -14.66 -5.25
CA ASP A 106 8.20 -16.02 -4.74
C ASP A 106 7.91 -16.13 -3.24
N HIS A 107 8.27 -15.10 -2.46
CA HIS A 107 8.00 -15.08 -1.02
C HIS A 107 6.51 -14.90 -0.71
N VAL A 108 5.83 -13.99 -1.41
CA VAL A 108 4.44 -13.61 -1.09
C VAL A 108 3.43 -14.49 -1.83
N PHE A 109 3.63 -14.74 -3.11
CA PHE A 109 2.71 -15.52 -3.95
C PHE A 109 3.08 -17.00 -4.03
N GLY A 110 4.33 -17.35 -3.76
CA GLY A 110 4.84 -18.70 -3.90
C GLY A 110 5.43 -18.98 -5.28
N ARG A 111 6.26 -20.03 -5.34
CA ARG A 111 6.97 -20.47 -6.56
C ARG A 111 6.11 -21.32 -7.48
N GLN A 112 5.08 -21.97 -6.95
CA GLN A 112 4.14 -22.83 -7.70
C GLN A 112 2.81 -22.12 -7.95
N ARG A 113 2.86 -20.80 -8.14
CA ARG A 113 1.71 -19.96 -8.47
C ARG A 113 1.25 -20.21 -9.90
N ASP A 114 -0.05 -20.09 -10.14
CA ASP A 114 -0.63 -20.12 -11.47
C ASP A 114 -1.04 -18.69 -11.87
N ASN A 115 -0.70 -18.27 -13.09
CA ASN A 115 -0.99 -16.93 -13.59
C ASN A 115 -2.50 -16.64 -13.66
N ARG A 116 -3.35 -17.67 -13.74
CA ARG A 116 -4.82 -17.55 -13.74
C ARG A 116 -5.40 -17.19 -12.38
N ASP A 117 -4.62 -17.30 -11.30
CA ASP A 117 -5.02 -16.83 -9.96
C ASP A 117 -4.57 -15.39 -9.67
N ILE A 118 -3.78 -14.82 -10.58
CA ILE A 118 -3.17 -13.49 -10.45
C ILE A 118 -4.03 -12.44 -11.17
N CYS A 119 -4.04 -11.23 -10.62
CA CYS A 119 -4.42 -10.01 -11.31
C CYS A 119 -3.32 -8.96 -11.10
N ALA A 120 -2.82 -8.39 -12.19
CA ALA A 120 -1.93 -7.24 -12.16
C ALA A 120 -2.70 -5.98 -12.57
N PHE A 121 -2.55 -4.92 -11.79
CA PHE A 121 -3.15 -3.61 -12.06
C PHE A 121 -2.03 -2.60 -12.25
N ALA A 122 -1.84 -2.13 -13.48
CA ALA A 122 -0.75 -1.26 -13.87
C ALA A 122 -1.24 0.18 -14.00
N PHE A 123 -0.82 1.03 -13.06
CA PHE A 123 -1.13 2.46 -13.08
C PHE A 123 -0.03 3.18 -13.85
N GLU A 124 -0.36 3.71 -15.01
CA GLU A 124 0.58 4.43 -15.87
C GLU A 124 -0.08 5.66 -16.51
N PRO A 125 0.27 6.88 -16.07
CA PRO A 125 -0.29 8.10 -16.63
C PRO A 125 0.34 8.52 -17.97
N ASN A 126 1.56 8.10 -18.30
CA ASN A 126 2.25 8.57 -19.51
C ASN A 126 1.54 8.06 -20.77
N PRO A 127 0.94 8.94 -21.59
CA PRO A 127 0.20 8.53 -22.77
C PRO A 127 1.07 7.83 -23.83
N ARG A 128 2.40 7.95 -23.76
CA ARG A 128 3.31 7.26 -24.70
C ARG A 128 3.45 5.77 -24.41
N HIS A 129 3.14 5.30 -23.19
CA HIS A 129 3.14 3.88 -22.85
C HIS A 129 1.79 3.21 -23.09
N ARG A 130 0.71 3.99 -23.33
CA ARG A 130 -0.65 3.50 -23.60
C ARG A 130 -0.69 2.33 -24.58
N SER A 131 -0.16 2.51 -25.79
CA SER A 131 -0.26 1.49 -26.83
C SER A 131 0.41 0.19 -26.42
N ARG A 132 1.55 0.28 -25.73
CA ARG A 132 2.28 -0.88 -25.24
C ARG A 132 1.51 -1.60 -24.14
N HIS A 133 0.94 -0.89 -23.18
CA HIS A 133 0.12 -1.50 -22.14
C HIS A 133 -1.13 -2.18 -22.68
N GLN A 134 -1.77 -1.59 -23.69
CA GLN A 134 -2.92 -2.20 -24.37
C GLN A 134 -2.51 -3.49 -25.10
N GLN A 135 -1.33 -3.53 -25.73
CA GLN A 135 -0.79 -4.76 -26.32
C GLN A 135 -0.47 -5.82 -25.27
N LEU A 136 0.11 -5.43 -24.13
CA LEU A 136 0.40 -6.33 -23.03
C LEU A 136 -0.88 -6.93 -22.43
N GLN A 137 -1.90 -6.09 -22.21
CA GLN A 137 -3.22 -6.51 -21.76
C GLN A 137 -3.82 -7.54 -22.73
N GLN A 138 -3.87 -7.23 -24.03
CA GLN A 138 -4.40 -8.17 -25.02
C GLN A 138 -3.64 -9.50 -25.04
N ALA A 139 -2.30 -9.44 -25.05
CA ALA A 139 -1.46 -10.65 -25.10
C ALA A 139 -1.64 -11.56 -23.87
N TYR A 140 -1.90 -10.97 -22.70
CA TYR A 140 -2.18 -11.71 -21.47
C TYR A 140 -3.62 -12.21 -21.40
N GLU A 141 -4.60 -11.42 -21.86
CA GLU A 141 -5.99 -11.85 -22.00
C GLU A 141 -6.12 -13.07 -22.93
N ASP A 142 -5.37 -13.12 -24.03
CA ASP A 142 -5.34 -14.27 -24.96
C ASP A 142 -4.81 -15.58 -24.31
N ARG A 143 -4.19 -15.46 -23.13
CA ARG A 143 -3.70 -16.56 -22.28
C ARG A 143 -4.55 -16.81 -21.05
N GLY A 144 -5.66 -16.09 -20.89
CA GLY A 144 -6.48 -16.13 -19.69
C GLY A 144 -5.79 -15.54 -18.45
N TRP A 145 -4.74 -14.74 -18.64
CA TRP A 145 -4.08 -14.00 -17.57
C TRP A 145 -4.70 -12.61 -17.45
N ARG A 146 -4.76 -12.06 -16.24
CA ARG A 146 -5.45 -10.80 -15.97
C ARG A 146 -4.46 -9.68 -15.70
N TYR A 147 -4.31 -8.82 -16.69
CA TYR A 147 -3.53 -7.59 -16.61
C TYR A 147 -4.43 -6.43 -16.99
N HIS A 148 -4.55 -5.46 -16.10
CA HIS A 148 -5.44 -4.32 -16.27
C HIS A 148 -4.60 -3.06 -16.33
N VAL A 149 -4.56 -2.42 -17.49
CA VAL A 149 -4.00 -1.06 -17.59
C VAL A 149 -4.99 -0.06 -16.99
N ILE A 150 -4.46 0.82 -16.13
CA ILE A 150 -5.15 1.95 -15.56
C ILE A 150 -4.37 3.18 -16.03
N GLU A 151 -4.89 3.83 -17.08
CA GLU A 151 -4.27 4.99 -17.74
C GLU A 151 -4.45 6.27 -16.92
N ALA A 152 -4.00 6.25 -15.67
CA ALA A 152 -4.12 7.34 -14.71
C ALA A 152 -2.94 7.33 -13.74
N GLY A 153 -2.57 8.52 -13.30
CA GLY A 153 -1.66 8.69 -12.17
C GLY A 153 -2.37 8.31 -10.88
N VAL A 154 -1.60 8.17 -9.81
CA VAL A 154 -2.17 7.96 -8.48
C VAL A 154 -1.86 9.14 -7.58
N SER A 155 -2.76 9.46 -6.65
CA SER A 155 -2.63 10.56 -5.69
C SER A 155 -3.42 10.26 -4.41
N ASP A 156 -3.46 11.23 -3.49
CA ASP A 156 -4.35 11.28 -2.34
C ASP A 156 -5.62 12.14 -2.58
N ASP A 157 -5.82 12.56 -3.83
CA ASP A 157 -6.98 13.34 -4.28
C ASP A 157 -7.80 12.53 -5.30
N GLN A 158 -9.14 12.67 -5.25
CA GLN A 158 -10.06 11.84 -6.02
C GLN A 158 -10.58 12.57 -7.26
N GLY A 159 -10.45 11.92 -8.43
CA GLY A 159 -11.17 12.33 -9.64
C GLY A 159 -10.73 13.68 -10.19
N SER A 160 -9.55 14.15 -9.80
CA SER A 160 -8.90 15.34 -10.35
C SER A 160 -8.00 14.97 -11.53
N ASN A 161 -7.60 15.99 -12.27
CA ASN A 161 -6.51 15.89 -13.24
C ASN A 161 -5.28 16.57 -12.63
N MET A 162 -4.10 16.03 -12.90
CA MET A 162 -2.83 16.64 -12.50
C MET A 162 -1.95 16.87 -13.73
N THR A 163 -1.10 17.89 -13.67
CA THR A 163 -0.10 18.14 -14.71
C THR A 163 1.16 17.36 -14.39
N PHE A 164 1.55 16.51 -15.31
CA PHE A 164 2.83 15.80 -15.35
C PHE A 164 3.72 16.43 -16.42
N TYR A 165 5.00 16.08 -16.42
CA TYR A 165 6.01 16.69 -17.27
C TYR A 165 6.88 15.61 -17.91
N HIS A 166 6.97 15.65 -19.24
CA HIS A 166 7.94 14.89 -19.99
C HIS A 166 9.35 15.45 -19.75
N LYS A 167 10.24 14.62 -19.22
CA LYS A 167 11.61 15.02 -18.90
C LYS A 167 12.47 15.16 -20.15
N THR A 168 13.38 16.14 -20.12
CA THR A 168 14.35 16.34 -21.21
C THR A 168 15.31 15.15 -21.28
N ASN A 169 15.59 14.65 -22.48
CA ASN A 169 16.55 13.55 -22.75
C ASN A 169 16.21 12.20 -22.10
N ASP A 170 14.94 11.93 -21.88
CA ASP A 170 14.49 10.70 -21.20
C ASP A 170 13.90 9.64 -22.15
N ARG A 171 13.82 9.96 -23.45
CA ARG A 171 13.26 9.06 -24.47
C ARG A 171 14.02 7.75 -24.61
N ASP A 172 15.35 7.78 -24.48
CA ASP A 172 16.19 6.58 -24.54
C ASP A 172 16.15 5.75 -23.25
N LYS A 173 15.36 6.19 -22.27
CA LYS A 173 15.13 5.52 -20.99
C LYS A 173 13.66 5.18 -20.77
N GLU A 174 12.93 5.07 -21.88
CA GLU A 174 11.49 4.79 -21.86
C GLU A 174 10.69 5.84 -21.07
N GLU A 175 11.16 7.09 -20.97
CA GLU A 175 10.48 8.15 -20.21
C GLU A 175 10.07 7.77 -18.78
N TRP A 176 10.89 6.96 -18.13
CA TRP A 176 10.69 6.51 -16.76
C TRP A 176 10.45 7.65 -15.76
N ALA A 177 10.99 8.85 -16.00
CA ALA A 177 10.93 9.98 -15.07
C ALA A 177 9.73 10.91 -15.30
N PHE A 178 8.70 10.45 -16.03
CA PHE A 178 7.47 11.22 -16.26
C PHE A 178 6.75 11.54 -14.94
N SER A 179 6.77 12.81 -14.53
CA SER A 179 6.42 13.18 -13.16
C SER A 179 5.68 14.49 -13.04
N MET A 180 5.02 14.71 -11.89
CA MET A 180 4.30 15.94 -11.56
C MET A 180 5.21 17.14 -11.27
N VAL A 181 6.51 16.90 -11.13
CA VAL A 181 7.50 17.93 -10.86
C VAL A 181 8.06 18.44 -12.17
N ARG A 182 8.07 19.76 -12.34
CA ARG A 182 8.86 20.40 -13.40
C ARG A 182 10.24 20.73 -12.87
N GLU A 183 11.27 20.08 -13.40
CA GLU A 183 12.67 20.33 -13.05
C GLU A 183 13.31 21.37 -13.98
N LYS A 184 12.89 21.40 -15.25
CA LYS A 184 13.47 22.29 -16.25
C LYS A 184 12.42 23.06 -17.06
N PRO A 185 12.75 24.27 -17.55
CA PRO A 185 11.83 25.05 -18.39
C PRO A 185 11.46 24.36 -19.71
N GLU A 186 12.29 23.47 -20.24
CA GLU A 186 12.06 22.83 -21.55
C GLU A 186 11.14 21.60 -21.46
N GLU A 187 10.79 21.17 -20.25
CA GLU A 187 9.90 20.02 -20.04
C GLU A 187 8.48 20.32 -20.49
N THR A 188 7.88 19.35 -21.17
CA THR A 188 6.56 19.52 -21.78
C THR A 188 5.47 19.05 -20.82
N PRO A 189 4.49 19.89 -20.46
CA PRO A 189 3.39 19.50 -19.58
C PRO A 189 2.40 18.57 -20.30
N GLU A 190 1.84 17.63 -19.56
CA GLU A 190 0.79 16.71 -19.97
C GLU A 190 -0.24 16.63 -18.85
N VAL A 191 -1.52 16.81 -19.15
CA VAL A 191 -2.58 16.74 -18.14
C VAL A 191 -3.19 15.34 -18.14
N VAL A 192 -3.06 14.64 -17.02
CA VAL A 192 -3.47 13.25 -16.88
C VAL A 192 -4.51 13.11 -15.76
N PRO A 193 -5.45 12.15 -15.87
CA PRO A 193 -6.34 11.84 -14.76
C PRO A 193 -5.55 11.24 -13.60
N VAL A 194 -5.99 11.50 -12.37
CA VAL A 194 -5.44 10.85 -11.17
C VAL A 194 -6.50 10.16 -10.34
N ILE A 195 -6.07 9.07 -9.70
CA ILE A 195 -6.90 8.22 -8.85
C ILE A 195 -6.43 8.33 -7.41
N HIS A 196 -7.37 8.52 -6.49
CA HIS A 196 -7.09 8.36 -5.07
C HIS A 196 -6.80 6.89 -4.77
N LEU A 197 -5.51 6.53 -4.62
CA LEU A 197 -5.09 5.12 -4.61
C LEU A 197 -5.69 4.33 -3.44
N THR A 198 -5.70 4.92 -2.25
CA THR A 198 -6.27 4.27 -1.06
C THR A 198 -7.75 3.92 -1.22
N GLU A 199 -8.55 4.83 -1.77
CA GLU A 199 -9.97 4.60 -2.02
C GLU A 199 -10.18 3.56 -3.13
N TRP A 200 -9.37 3.63 -4.18
CA TRP A 200 -9.38 2.64 -5.25
C TRP A 200 -9.06 1.24 -4.72
N ILE A 201 -8.00 1.08 -3.91
CA ILE A 201 -7.62 -0.22 -3.31
C ILE A 201 -8.73 -0.72 -2.39
N ARG A 202 -9.31 0.15 -1.55
CA ARG A 202 -10.41 -0.24 -0.68
C ARG A 202 -11.57 -0.82 -1.49
N HIS A 203 -11.99 -0.09 -2.52
CA HIS A 203 -13.13 -0.45 -3.33
C HIS A 203 -12.87 -1.68 -4.20
N HIS A 204 -11.75 -1.72 -4.93
CA HIS A 204 -11.50 -2.73 -5.94
C HIS A 204 -10.78 -3.97 -5.43
N ILE A 205 -9.97 -3.85 -4.37
CA ILE A 205 -9.11 -4.94 -3.89
C ILE A 205 -9.56 -5.44 -2.52
N VAL A 206 -9.77 -4.56 -1.54
CA VAL A 206 -10.15 -4.99 -0.17
C VAL A 206 -11.54 -5.60 -0.17
N GLU A 207 -12.48 -4.96 -0.85
CA GLU A 207 -13.86 -5.43 -0.93
C GLU A 207 -14.05 -6.55 -1.96
N ARG A 208 -13.03 -6.98 -2.70
CA ARG A 208 -13.16 -7.95 -3.80
C ARG A 208 -13.75 -9.29 -3.35
N ARG A 209 -14.48 -9.95 -4.24
CA ARG A 209 -14.87 -11.35 -4.07
C ARG A 209 -13.66 -12.22 -4.38
N LEU A 210 -13.31 -13.16 -3.50
CA LEU A 210 -12.26 -14.15 -3.79
C LEU A 210 -12.79 -15.23 -4.75
N PRO A 211 -11.92 -15.82 -5.58
CA PRO A 211 -12.35 -16.82 -6.55
C PRO A 211 -12.85 -18.09 -5.85
N SER A 212 -13.88 -18.72 -6.43
CA SER A 212 -14.43 -20.00 -5.98
C SER A 212 -13.64 -21.22 -6.45
N ARG A 213 -12.66 -21.01 -7.34
CA ARG A 213 -11.77 -22.03 -7.87
C ARG A 213 -10.36 -21.46 -7.88
N ILE A 214 -9.40 -22.27 -7.47
CA ILE A 214 -8.00 -21.88 -7.39
C ILE A 214 -7.21 -22.82 -8.30
N CYS A 215 -6.38 -22.26 -9.17
CA CYS A 215 -5.68 -22.99 -10.21
C CYS A 215 -4.30 -23.52 -9.74
N GLY A 216 -3.61 -22.74 -8.91
CA GLY A 216 -2.31 -23.02 -8.35
C GLY A 216 -2.35 -23.80 -7.04
N GLN A 217 -1.15 -24.11 -6.50
CA GLN A 217 -0.99 -24.84 -5.25
C GLN A 217 -0.51 -23.91 -4.13
N TYR A 218 -1.41 -23.63 -3.18
CA TYR A 218 -1.15 -22.70 -2.08
C TYR A 218 -1.29 -23.40 -0.74
N ASN A 219 -0.17 -23.59 -0.05
CA ASN A 219 -0.11 -24.28 1.24
C ASN A 219 -0.47 -23.37 2.42
N ASN A 220 -0.62 -22.07 2.18
CA ASN A 220 -0.90 -21.08 3.21
C ASN A 220 -2.40 -20.83 3.31
N GLN A 221 -3.03 -21.31 4.38
CA GLN A 221 -4.45 -21.09 4.66
C GLN A 221 -4.83 -19.60 4.70
N GLN A 222 -3.92 -18.71 5.11
CA GLN A 222 -4.17 -17.28 5.08
C GLN A 222 -4.23 -16.74 3.65
N GLN A 223 -3.41 -17.27 2.73
CA GLN A 223 -3.43 -16.89 1.32
C GLN A 223 -4.75 -17.32 0.67
N SER A 224 -5.24 -18.53 0.95
CA SER A 224 -6.52 -19.01 0.41
C SER A 224 -7.75 -18.31 0.98
N THR A 225 -7.65 -17.66 2.16
CA THR A 225 -8.82 -17.04 2.84
C THR A 225 -8.96 -15.54 2.62
N ARG A 226 -7.87 -14.81 2.33
CA ARG A 226 -7.90 -13.37 2.03
C ARG A 226 -7.19 -12.97 0.73
N GLY A 227 -6.47 -13.91 0.11
CA GLY A 227 -5.53 -13.61 -0.95
C GLY A 227 -4.29 -12.85 -0.46
N SER A 228 -3.41 -12.53 -1.41
CA SER A 228 -2.18 -11.76 -1.14
C SER A 228 -2.10 -10.56 -2.05
N VAL A 229 -1.56 -9.45 -1.53
CA VAL A 229 -1.42 -8.20 -2.26
C VAL A 229 0.01 -7.70 -2.18
N VAL A 230 0.68 -7.63 -3.33
CA VAL A 230 1.99 -7.01 -3.50
C VAL A 230 1.80 -5.69 -4.25
N MET A 231 2.56 -4.67 -3.88
CA MET A 231 2.57 -3.40 -4.58
C MET A 231 4.01 -3.00 -4.92
N LYS A 232 4.25 -2.58 -6.17
CA LYS A 232 5.34 -1.66 -6.51
C LYS A 232 4.82 -0.24 -6.36
N LEU A 233 5.57 0.64 -5.71
CA LEU A 233 5.27 2.06 -5.59
C LEU A 233 6.48 2.89 -6.01
N ASP A 234 6.45 3.42 -7.21
CA ASP A 234 7.49 4.25 -7.80
C ASP A 234 6.79 5.18 -8.79
N ILE A 235 6.47 6.37 -8.31
CA ILE A 235 5.56 7.36 -8.92
C ILE A 235 6.18 8.75 -8.90
N GLU A 236 7.51 8.78 -9.02
CA GLU A 236 8.30 9.96 -9.36
C GLU A 236 8.01 11.19 -8.48
N GLY A 237 7.85 10.97 -7.17
CA GLY A 237 7.69 12.02 -6.17
C GLY A 237 6.30 12.06 -5.52
N ASN A 238 5.29 11.41 -6.09
CA ASN A 238 3.97 11.40 -5.43
C ASN A 238 3.89 10.40 -4.25
N GLU A 239 4.96 9.66 -3.97
CA GLU A 239 5.05 8.78 -2.80
C GLU A 239 4.90 9.56 -1.49
N PHE A 240 5.28 10.84 -1.49
CA PHE A 240 5.20 11.72 -0.31
C PHE A 240 3.76 12.01 0.16
N VAL A 241 2.76 11.90 -0.70
CA VAL A 241 1.33 11.96 -0.30
C VAL A 241 0.71 10.57 -0.25
N VAL A 242 1.03 9.70 -1.21
CA VAL A 242 0.39 8.40 -1.35
C VAL A 242 0.77 7.46 -0.22
N LEU A 243 2.05 7.32 0.11
CA LEU A 243 2.51 6.35 1.12
C LEU A 243 2.00 6.69 2.54
N PRO A 244 2.05 7.96 3.02
CA PRO A 244 1.40 8.33 4.27
C PRO A 244 -0.10 8.08 4.28
N ASN A 245 -0.80 8.35 3.18
CA ASN A 245 -2.23 8.16 3.11
C ASN A 245 -2.60 6.65 3.19
N LEU A 246 -1.86 5.79 2.48
CA LEU A 246 -1.97 4.33 2.60
C LEU A 246 -1.71 3.85 4.03
N PHE A 247 -0.70 4.43 4.70
CA PHE A 247 -0.36 4.10 6.08
C PHE A 247 -1.43 4.57 7.08
N ALA A 248 -1.82 5.84 7.03
CA ALA A 248 -2.76 6.46 7.96
C ALA A 248 -4.19 5.90 7.84
N SER A 249 -4.62 5.50 6.64
CA SER A 249 -5.90 4.80 6.43
C SER A 249 -5.90 3.36 6.97
N GLY A 250 -4.72 2.81 7.24
CA GLY A 250 -4.50 1.42 7.63
C GLY A 250 -4.56 0.43 6.45
N ILE A 251 -4.69 0.89 5.21
CA ILE A 251 -4.60 0.03 4.02
C ILE A 251 -3.25 -0.69 3.99
N PHE A 252 -2.16 0.05 4.18
CA PHE A 252 -0.81 -0.50 4.23
C PHE A 252 -0.70 -1.65 5.23
N CYS A 253 -1.15 -1.44 6.47
CA CYS A 253 -0.96 -2.41 7.53
C CYS A 253 -1.93 -3.60 7.50
N ARG A 254 -3.15 -3.44 6.97
CA ARG A 254 -4.18 -4.48 7.04
C ARG A 254 -4.36 -5.25 5.74
N HIS A 255 -3.97 -4.69 4.60
CA HIS A 255 -4.37 -5.20 3.30
C HIS A 255 -3.24 -5.35 2.29
N LEU A 256 -2.06 -4.77 2.53
CA LEU A 256 -0.86 -4.98 1.72
C LEU A 256 0.08 -5.95 2.45
N ASP A 257 0.63 -6.94 1.74
CA ASP A 257 1.61 -7.87 2.30
C ASP A 257 3.03 -7.31 2.17
N VAL A 258 3.36 -6.83 0.98
CA VAL A 258 4.64 -6.19 0.67
C VAL A 258 4.40 -5.01 -0.26
N VAL A 259 5.03 -3.89 0.07
CA VAL A 259 5.19 -2.75 -0.81
C VAL A 259 6.69 -2.59 -1.05
N PHE A 260 7.10 -2.64 -2.31
CA PHE A 260 8.48 -2.32 -2.71
C PHE A 260 8.48 -1.15 -3.68
N GLY A 261 9.62 -0.49 -3.84
CA GLY A 261 9.78 0.58 -4.83
C GLY A 261 10.83 1.59 -4.44
N GLU A 262 10.99 2.59 -5.29
CA GLU A 262 11.88 3.72 -5.09
C GLU A 262 11.16 4.87 -4.40
N PHE A 263 11.94 5.66 -3.67
CA PHE A 263 11.50 6.93 -3.16
C PHE A 263 12.36 8.03 -3.78
N HIS A 264 11.74 9.15 -4.18
CA HIS A 264 12.36 10.21 -5.00
C HIS A 264 12.69 11.49 -4.19
N PRO A 265 13.63 11.46 -3.22
CA PRO A 265 13.92 12.61 -2.36
C PRO A 265 14.58 13.78 -3.11
N GLY A 266 15.23 13.51 -4.25
CA GLY A 266 15.94 14.51 -5.03
C GLY A 266 15.04 15.63 -5.54
N THR A 267 13.81 15.28 -5.96
CA THR A 267 12.83 16.19 -6.58
C THR A 267 11.71 16.59 -5.62
N ALA A 268 11.58 15.92 -4.48
CA ALA A 268 10.51 16.14 -3.50
C ALA A 268 10.31 17.59 -3.04
N HIS A 269 11.39 18.35 -2.90
CA HIS A 269 11.34 19.77 -2.50
C HIS A 269 10.70 20.68 -3.56
N LEU A 270 10.61 20.22 -4.81
CA LEU A 270 9.90 20.88 -5.90
C LEU A 270 8.41 20.53 -5.91
N PHE A 271 8.02 19.45 -5.24
CA PHE A 271 6.64 19.00 -5.07
C PHE A 271 5.93 19.64 -3.87
N ASN A 272 6.50 20.70 -3.28
CA ASN A 272 5.87 21.38 -2.15
C ASN A 272 4.42 21.76 -2.46
N ARG A 273 3.51 21.12 -1.74
CA ARG A 273 2.07 21.24 -1.96
C ARG A 273 1.52 22.21 -0.91
N PRO A 274 0.99 23.38 -1.32
CA PRO A 274 0.18 24.19 -0.43
C PRO A 274 -1.04 23.35 -0.03
N GLY A 275 -1.61 23.62 1.15
CA GLY A 275 -2.72 22.81 1.67
C GLY A 275 -3.84 22.74 0.63
N SER A 276 -4.50 21.58 0.51
CA SER A 276 -5.68 21.45 -0.34
C SER A 276 -6.80 22.33 0.25
N ASP A 277 -6.93 23.56 -0.23
CA ASP A 277 -7.78 24.59 0.37
C ASP A 277 -9.26 24.21 0.39
N VAL A 278 -9.79 23.81 1.55
CA VAL A 278 -11.20 23.98 1.96
C VAL A 278 -11.28 24.09 3.51
N VAL A 279 -11.28 25.31 4.05
CA VAL A 279 -11.89 25.70 5.36
C VAL A 279 -11.11 25.47 6.69
N ASN A 280 -9.79 25.31 6.75
CA ASN A 280 -9.11 25.39 8.07
C ASN A 280 -7.69 25.99 8.00
N ASP A 281 -7.46 27.06 8.76
CA ASP A 281 -6.15 27.69 9.06
C ASP A 281 -5.15 26.75 9.79
N ASN A 282 -5.38 25.43 9.76
CA ASN A 282 -4.71 24.45 10.62
C ASN A 282 -3.52 23.75 9.94
N HIS A 283 -3.11 24.18 8.74
CA HIS A 283 -1.97 23.63 7.98
C HIS A 283 -2.05 22.11 7.68
N GLN A 284 -3.24 21.50 7.75
CA GLN A 284 -3.41 20.07 7.45
C GLN A 284 -3.28 19.80 5.94
N GLY A 285 -2.65 18.67 5.58
CA GLY A 285 -2.42 18.29 4.18
C GLY A 285 -1.30 19.07 3.47
N GLN A 286 -0.60 19.98 4.16
CA GLN A 286 0.55 20.68 3.61
C GLN A 286 1.78 19.77 3.57
N ILE A 287 2.50 19.80 2.46
CA ILE A 287 3.85 19.23 2.35
C ILE A 287 4.83 20.36 2.11
N GLN A 288 5.71 20.56 3.09
CA GLN A 288 6.81 21.50 3.02
C GLN A 288 8.11 20.74 3.28
N ILE A 289 8.88 20.57 2.20
CA ILE A 289 10.17 19.91 2.16
C ILE A 289 11.17 20.96 1.69
N GLY A 290 12.13 21.29 2.55
CA GLY A 290 13.07 22.38 2.27
C GLY A 290 14.09 22.04 1.18
N ASN A 291 14.54 20.79 1.11
CA ASN A 291 15.51 20.28 0.14
C ASN A 291 15.52 18.73 0.16
N GLY A 292 16.32 18.11 -0.72
CA GLY A 292 16.39 16.65 -0.78
C GLY A 292 16.91 15.95 0.48
N ARG A 293 17.69 16.63 1.34
CA ARG A 293 18.10 16.08 2.64
C ARG A 293 16.93 16.04 3.61
N ASP A 294 16.11 17.08 3.63
CA ASP A 294 14.88 17.13 4.42
C ASP A 294 13.89 16.03 3.98
N ALA A 295 13.72 15.89 2.67
CA ALA A 295 12.92 14.83 2.05
C ALA A 295 13.37 13.42 2.49
N MET A 296 14.68 13.17 2.45
CA MET A 296 15.29 11.92 2.88
C MET A 296 15.09 11.67 4.38
N LEU A 297 15.20 12.70 5.23
CA LEU A 297 14.98 12.56 6.66
C LEU A 297 13.52 12.24 6.97
N TRP A 298 12.58 12.92 6.31
CA TRP A 298 11.17 12.64 6.41
C TRP A 298 10.86 11.18 6.04
N PHE A 299 11.38 10.71 4.90
CA PHE A 299 11.17 9.34 4.45
C PHE A 299 11.74 8.31 5.40
N ARG A 300 13.00 8.49 5.83
CA ARG A 300 13.62 7.59 6.82
C ARG A 300 12.85 7.56 8.14
N GLY A 301 12.20 8.66 8.51
CA GLY A 301 11.29 8.72 9.65
C GLY A 301 10.09 7.79 9.45
N LEU A 302 9.38 7.93 8.33
CA LEU A 302 8.25 7.09 7.96
C LEU A 302 8.64 5.60 7.85
N GLU A 303 9.75 5.30 7.18
CA GLU A 303 10.28 3.95 7.05
C GLU A 303 10.60 3.32 8.43
N LYS A 304 11.24 4.07 9.33
CA LYS A 304 11.51 3.59 10.70
C LYS A 304 10.22 3.29 11.46
N ILE A 305 9.19 4.11 11.31
CA ILE A 305 7.87 3.86 11.92
C ILE A 305 7.32 2.54 11.39
N MET A 306 7.23 2.38 10.06
CA MET A 306 6.71 1.16 9.43
C MET A 306 7.49 -0.09 9.87
N ARG A 307 8.83 -0.02 9.92
CA ARG A 307 9.68 -1.14 10.34
C ARG A 307 9.65 -1.43 11.85
N SER A 308 9.26 -0.46 12.68
CA SER A 308 9.20 -0.61 14.13
C SER A 308 7.91 -1.27 14.65
N ILE A 309 6.87 -1.32 13.82
CA ILE A 309 5.58 -1.91 14.20
C ILE A 309 5.71 -3.43 14.20
N HIS A 310 5.15 -4.06 15.22
CA HIS A 310 5.21 -5.51 15.34
C HIS A 310 4.44 -6.16 14.17
N PRO A 311 4.96 -7.24 13.53
CA PRO A 311 4.29 -7.88 12.38
C PRO A 311 2.89 -8.46 12.63
N LYS A 312 2.46 -8.51 13.90
CA LYS A 312 1.08 -8.89 14.29
C LYS A 312 0.10 -7.72 14.18
N ASP A 313 0.59 -6.49 14.27
CA ASP A 313 -0.21 -5.27 14.25
C ASP A 313 -0.22 -4.61 12.87
N CYS A 314 0.82 -4.88 12.07
CA CYS A 314 0.95 -4.41 10.68
C CYS A 314 1.52 -5.53 9.81
N LEU A 315 0.73 -6.00 8.84
CA LEU A 315 1.15 -6.99 7.85
C LEU A 315 2.12 -6.39 6.84
N GLY A 316 1.81 -5.17 6.37
CA GLY A 316 2.55 -4.47 5.33
C GLY A 316 4.01 -4.27 5.65
N ARG A 317 4.87 -4.61 4.69
CA ARG A 317 6.31 -4.41 4.77
C ARG A 317 6.76 -3.49 3.65
N TRP A 318 7.53 -2.47 4.00
CA TRP A 318 8.19 -1.59 3.03
C TRP A 318 9.59 -2.12 2.70
N LEU A 319 9.89 -2.25 1.41
CA LEU A 319 11.19 -2.61 0.87
C LEU A 319 11.67 -1.51 -0.07
N ASN A 320 12.75 -0.83 0.30
CA ASN A 320 13.31 0.25 -0.51
C ASN A 320 14.30 -0.33 -1.53
N PHE A 321 13.81 -0.68 -2.70
CA PHE A 321 14.64 -1.06 -3.84
C PHE A 321 13.85 -0.80 -5.12
N ASP A 322 14.60 -0.53 -6.18
CA ASP A 322 14.09 -0.55 -7.54
C ASP A 322 14.78 -1.65 -8.35
N GLU A 323 14.04 -2.24 -9.28
CA GLU A 323 14.49 -3.36 -10.11
C GLU A 323 14.49 -2.96 -11.59
N GLU A 324 15.46 -2.12 -11.96
CA GLU A 324 15.66 -1.62 -13.32
C GLU A 324 16.56 -2.52 -14.18
N SER A 325 16.74 -3.79 -13.81
CA SER A 325 17.62 -4.72 -14.55
C SER A 325 17.28 -4.85 -16.04
N TYR A 326 16.08 -4.41 -16.46
CA TYR A 326 15.60 -4.39 -17.83
C TYR A 326 15.04 -3.02 -18.18
N LEU A 327 15.93 -2.06 -18.47
CA LEU A 327 15.55 -0.72 -18.93
C LEU A 327 14.65 -0.77 -20.17
N HIS A 328 15.00 -1.65 -21.13
CA HIS A 328 14.19 -1.91 -22.31
C HIS A 328 13.63 -3.33 -22.24
N ASP A 329 12.37 -3.48 -22.62
CA ASP A 329 11.79 -4.80 -22.80
C ASP A 329 12.21 -5.40 -24.15
N GLY A 330 13.27 -6.20 -24.13
CA GLY A 330 13.77 -6.92 -25.31
C GLY A 330 13.07 -8.25 -25.60
N VAL A 331 12.11 -8.66 -24.76
CA VAL A 331 11.44 -9.95 -24.87
C VAL A 331 10.15 -9.76 -25.68
N PRO A 332 9.88 -10.56 -26.72
CA PRO A 332 8.59 -10.50 -27.41
C PRO A 332 7.41 -10.75 -26.46
N LEU A 333 6.26 -10.13 -26.75
CA LEU A 333 5.02 -10.48 -26.06
C LEU A 333 4.63 -11.92 -26.38
N PRO A 334 4.04 -12.65 -25.42
CA PRO A 334 3.65 -14.03 -25.66
C PRO A 334 2.57 -14.07 -26.76
N VAL A 335 2.81 -14.90 -27.78
CA VAL A 335 1.88 -15.07 -28.91
C VAL A 335 1.09 -16.37 -28.80
N GLY A 336 -0.12 -16.36 -29.38
CA GLY A 336 -0.95 -17.54 -29.58
C GLY A 336 -2.05 -17.71 -28.53
N ASN A 337 -3.26 -18.03 -29.00
CA ASN A 337 -4.37 -18.44 -28.16
C ASN A 337 -4.06 -19.80 -27.53
N ILE A 338 -4.34 -19.94 -26.25
CA ILE A 338 -4.44 -21.26 -25.63
C ILE A 338 -5.63 -21.97 -26.28
N LYS A 339 -5.37 -22.68 -27.39
CA LYS A 339 -6.34 -23.59 -28.00
C LYS A 339 -6.52 -24.78 -27.05
N GLN A 340 -7.64 -24.78 -26.33
CA GLN A 340 -8.38 -25.94 -25.80
C GLN A 340 -7.63 -26.88 -24.81
N GLU A 341 -8.34 -27.20 -23.72
CA GLU A 341 -8.04 -28.25 -22.73
C GLU A 341 -6.98 -27.94 -21.64
N GLU A 342 -6.89 -26.70 -21.15
CA GLU A 342 -6.26 -26.55 -19.83
C GLU A 342 -7.11 -27.22 -18.75
N PRO A 343 -6.50 -27.96 -17.81
CA PRO A 343 -7.22 -28.60 -16.72
C PRO A 343 -8.02 -27.55 -15.96
N ILE A 344 -9.30 -27.84 -15.77
CA ILE A 344 -10.23 -27.05 -14.98
C ILE A 344 -9.60 -26.84 -13.61
N CYS A 345 -9.41 -25.58 -13.20
CA CYS A 345 -8.91 -25.24 -11.87
C CYS A 345 -9.72 -26.00 -10.82
N ALA A 346 -9.03 -26.57 -9.83
CA ALA A 346 -9.70 -27.36 -8.80
C ALA A 346 -10.70 -26.47 -8.04
N GLY A 347 -11.82 -27.07 -7.61
CA GLY A 347 -12.74 -26.40 -6.68
C GLY A 347 -11.98 -26.02 -5.41
N ALA A 348 -12.16 -24.78 -4.95
CA ALA A 348 -11.49 -24.25 -3.76
C ALA A 348 -11.95 -24.93 -2.46
#